data_AF-Q4CXV6-F1
#
_entry.id   AF-Q4CXV6-F1
#
_cell.length_a   1.000
_cell.length_b   1.000
_cell.length_c   1.000
_cell.angle_alpha   90.00
_cell.angle_beta   90.00
_cell.angle_gamma   90.00
#
_symmetry.space_group_name_H-M   'P 1'
#
loop_
_entity.id
_entity.type
_entity.pdbx_description
1 polymer ?
#
loop_
_entity_poly.entity_id
_entity_poly.type
_entity_poly.pdbx_seq_one_letter_code
_entity_poly.pdbx_strand_id
1 'polypeptide(L)'
;MFASFPLLLFLCYCCVISSLVMTEVAAPKKEKKAPQEEVVVQQTDQAQVGLIIKVLGRTGSRGNVTQVRVRLMAEEGSPDANRTIVRNVKGPCKEGDMLSLMETEREARRLR
;
A
#
# COMPACT_ATOMS: atom_id res chain seq x y z
N MET A 1 -34.87 8.04 -62.10
CA MET A 1 -35.43 6.97 -61.24
C MET A 1 -34.26 6.14 -60.76
N PHE A 2 -34.16 5.85 -59.45
CA PHE A 2 -32.98 5.31 -58.75
C PHE A 2 -31.84 6.35 -58.64
N ALA A 3 -31.25 6.71 -57.50
CA ALA A 3 -31.36 6.24 -56.13
C ALA A 3 -31.01 7.42 -55.20
N SER A 4 -32.00 7.91 -54.44
CA SER A 4 -31.78 8.84 -53.33
C SER A 4 -31.55 8.01 -52.06
N PHE A 5 -30.40 7.34 -52.01
CA PHE A 5 -29.97 6.57 -50.84
C PHE A 5 -29.44 7.53 -49.76
N PRO A 6 -29.78 7.33 -48.48
CA PRO A 6 -29.97 8.42 -47.54
C PRO A 6 -28.66 8.84 -46.86
N LEU A 7 -28.26 10.11 -47.07
CA LEU A 7 -27.19 10.77 -46.31
C LEU A 7 -27.40 10.71 -44.78
N LEU A 8 -28.64 10.51 -44.31
CA LEU A 8 -28.96 10.37 -42.89
C LEU A 8 -28.38 9.09 -42.25
N LEU A 9 -28.21 7.99 -43.00
CA LEU A 9 -27.66 6.75 -42.43
C LEU A 9 -26.14 6.85 -42.19
N PHE A 10 -25.44 7.62 -43.04
CA PHE A 10 -23.98 7.81 -42.96
C PHE A 10 -23.56 8.71 -41.79
N LEU A 11 -24.32 9.77 -41.51
CA LEU A 11 -24.10 10.62 -40.32
C LEU A 11 -24.39 9.87 -39.01
N CYS A 12 -25.37 8.97 -39.00
CA CYS A 12 -25.67 8.15 -37.84
C CYS A 12 -24.57 7.11 -37.58
N TYR A 13 -24.01 6.47 -38.63
CA TYR A 13 -22.94 5.48 -38.48
C TYR A 13 -21.59 6.08 -38.04
N CYS A 14 -21.23 7.28 -38.53
CA CYS A 14 -20.01 7.96 -38.09
C CYS A 14 -20.06 8.39 -36.61
N CYS A 15 -21.22 8.81 -36.10
CA CYS A 15 -21.35 9.24 -34.71
C CYS A 15 -21.25 8.05 -33.73
N VAL A 16 -21.82 6.89 -34.08
CA VAL A 16 -21.77 5.68 -33.24
C VAL A 16 -20.36 5.08 -33.17
N ILE A 17 -19.58 5.14 -34.25
CA ILE A 17 -18.19 4.63 -34.26
C ILE A 17 -17.27 5.53 -33.43
N SER A 18 -17.42 6.86 -33.45
CA SER A 18 -16.61 7.77 -32.63
C SER A 18 -16.87 7.64 -31.12
N SER A 19 -18.09 7.28 -30.71
CA SER A 19 -18.40 7.07 -29.28
C SER A 19 -17.85 5.74 -28.72
N LEU A 20 -17.59 4.74 -29.57
CA LEU A 20 -17.15 3.42 -29.09
C LEU A 20 -15.65 3.35 -28.79
N VAL A 21 -14.82 4.14 -29.47
CA VAL A 21 -13.34 4.02 -29.41
C VAL A 21 -12.72 4.71 -28.16
N MET A 22 -13.54 5.35 -27.30
CA MET A 22 -13.07 5.99 -26.06
C MET A 22 -13.30 5.14 -24.80
N THR A 23 -13.60 3.84 -24.94
CA THR A 23 -13.84 2.93 -23.79
C THR A 23 -12.81 1.80 -23.66
N GLU A 24 -11.53 2.13 -23.73
CA GLU A 24 -10.47 1.27 -23.17
C GLU A 24 -9.68 2.04 -22.12
N VAL A 25 -10.31 2.27 -20.96
CA VAL A 25 -9.59 2.65 -19.75
C VAL A 25 -8.89 1.40 -19.22
N ALA A 26 -7.58 1.42 -19.37
CA ALA A 26 -6.63 0.45 -18.86
C ALA A 26 -6.96 0.05 -17.41
N ALA A 27 -7.11 -1.26 -17.23
CA ALA A 27 -7.29 -1.90 -15.93
C ALA A 27 -6.19 -1.48 -14.95
N PRO A 28 -6.51 -0.87 -13.80
CA PRO A 28 -5.54 -0.75 -12.72
C PRO A 28 -5.28 -2.16 -12.19
N LYS A 29 -4.00 -2.56 -12.19
CA LYS A 29 -3.54 -3.76 -11.51
C LYS A 29 -4.04 -3.71 -10.07
N LYS A 30 -4.93 -4.65 -9.77
CA LYS A 30 -5.58 -4.89 -8.49
C LYS A 30 -4.49 -5.11 -7.43
N GLU A 31 -4.05 -4.02 -6.80
CA GLU A 31 -3.33 -4.09 -5.54
C GLU A 31 -4.23 -4.85 -4.57
N LYS A 32 -3.69 -5.94 -4.04
CA LYS A 32 -4.36 -6.85 -3.14
C LYS A 32 -4.49 -6.11 -1.79
N LYS A 33 -5.50 -5.24 -1.69
CA LYS A 33 -5.87 -4.55 -0.46
C LYS A 33 -6.37 -5.62 0.52
N ALA A 34 -5.55 -5.95 1.51
CA ALA A 34 -5.94 -6.82 2.60
C ALA A 34 -7.14 -6.20 3.34
N PRO A 35 -8.03 -7.01 3.93
CA PRO A 35 -9.24 -6.51 4.58
C PRO A 35 -8.82 -5.67 5.80
N GLN A 36 -9.23 -4.41 5.82
CA GLN A 36 -9.19 -3.55 7.00
C GLN A 36 -10.64 -3.20 7.34
N GLU A 37 -11.23 -3.94 8.28
CA GLU A 37 -12.34 -3.46 9.10
C GLU A 37 -12.57 -4.43 10.27
N GLU A 38 -12.00 -4.08 11.43
CA GLU A 38 -12.73 -4.11 12.71
C GLU A 38 -12.36 -2.82 13.46
N VAL A 39 -13.30 -1.89 13.50
CA VAL A 39 -13.23 -0.66 14.29
C VAL A 39 -13.59 -1.02 15.73
N VAL A 40 -12.61 -1.40 16.54
CA VAL A 40 -12.75 -1.49 18.00
C VAL A 40 -12.07 -0.27 18.61
N VAL A 41 -12.85 0.78 18.82
CA VAL A 41 -12.44 2.00 19.55
C VAL A 41 -12.55 1.72 21.04
N GLN A 42 -11.48 1.29 21.70
CA GLN A 42 -11.31 1.46 23.16
C GLN A 42 -9.82 1.68 23.49
N GLN A 43 -9.54 2.84 24.11
CA GLN A 43 -8.25 3.41 24.55
C GLN A 43 -7.30 3.90 23.43
N THR A 44 -7.15 5.23 23.33
CA THR A 44 -6.21 5.92 22.44
C THR A 44 -4.78 5.71 22.91
N ASP A 45 -4.21 4.57 22.58
CA ASP A 45 -2.77 4.38 22.61
C ASP A 45 -2.16 5.11 21.41
N GLN A 46 -1.23 6.03 21.65
CA GLN A 46 -0.51 6.73 20.58
C GLN A 46 0.39 5.73 19.84
N ALA A 47 -0.17 5.09 18.81
CA ALA A 47 0.54 4.13 17.99
C ALA A 47 1.07 4.80 16.72
N GLN A 48 2.40 4.88 16.59
CA GLN A 48 3.04 5.35 15.37
C GLN A 48 3.14 4.22 14.36
N VAL A 49 2.61 4.40 13.16
CA VAL A 49 2.71 3.38 12.11
C VAL A 49 4.07 3.49 11.40
N GLY A 50 4.66 2.36 11.04
CA GLY A 50 5.88 2.30 10.24
C GLY A 50 5.89 1.13 9.25
N LEU A 51 6.61 1.29 8.15
CA LEU A 51 6.80 0.26 7.14
C LEU A 51 8.11 -0.48 7.32
N ILE A 52 8.07 -1.80 7.18
CA ILE A 52 9.25 -2.63 7.10
C ILE A 52 9.97 -2.36 5.77
N ILE A 53 11.21 -1.85 5.84
CA ILE A 53 12.08 -1.68 4.67
C ILE A 53 12.83 -2.99 4.38
N LYS A 54 13.45 -3.56 5.42
CA LYS A 54 14.38 -4.69 5.27
C LYS A 54 14.38 -5.59 6.50
N VAL A 55 14.41 -6.89 6.27
CA VAL A 55 14.65 -7.89 7.31
C VAL A 55 16.17 -8.04 7.52
N LEU A 56 16.65 -7.86 8.75
CA LEU A 56 18.08 -7.97 9.08
C LEU A 56 18.48 -9.42 9.33
N GLY A 57 17.66 -10.18 10.05
CA GLY A 57 17.93 -11.57 10.38
C GLY A 57 17.09 -12.08 11.54
N ARG A 58 17.28 -13.34 11.92
CA ARG A 58 16.66 -13.91 13.11
C ARG A 58 17.53 -13.68 14.34
N THR A 59 16.89 -13.28 15.43
CA THR A 59 17.53 -12.94 16.71
C THR A 59 16.97 -13.83 17.82
N GLY A 60 17.82 -14.08 18.82
CA GLY A 60 17.47 -14.80 20.04
C GLY A 60 17.68 -16.32 19.93
N SER A 61 17.96 -16.95 21.07
CA SER A 61 18.29 -18.39 21.16
C SER A 61 17.18 -19.32 20.69
N ARG A 62 15.92 -18.88 20.74
CA ARG A 62 14.75 -19.66 20.32
C ARG A 62 14.37 -19.48 18.84
N GLY A 63 15.02 -18.57 18.10
CA GLY A 63 14.76 -18.35 16.67
C GLY A 63 13.38 -17.79 16.31
N ASN A 64 12.58 -17.39 17.30
CA ASN A 64 11.20 -16.91 17.11
C ASN A 64 11.07 -15.40 16.89
N VAL A 65 12.18 -14.67 16.95
CA VAL A 65 12.21 -13.21 16.85
C VAL A 65 13.00 -12.83 15.61
N THR A 66 12.45 -11.93 14.82
CA THR A 66 13.11 -11.41 13.62
C THR A 66 13.45 -9.96 13.87
N GLN A 67 14.69 -9.57 13.58
CA GLN A 67 15.10 -8.18 13.65
C GLN A 67 14.87 -7.52 12.29
N VAL A 68 14.22 -6.37 12.32
CA VAL A 68 13.67 -5.72 11.15
C VAL A 68 13.96 -4.22 11.20
N ARG A 69 14.25 -3.63 10.05
CA ARG A 69 14.39 -2.18 9.92
C ARG A 69 13.06 -1.60 9.44
N VAL A 70 12.54 -0.68 10.23
CA VAL A 70 11.25 -0.02 10.02
C VAL A 70 11.48 1.45 9.73
N ARG A 71 10.79 2.02 8.73
CA ARG A 71 10.69 3.46 8.48
C ARG A 71 9.41 3.96 9.11
N LEU A 72 9.48 5.02 9.91
CA LEU A 72 8.27 5.64 10.44
C LEU A 72 7.46 6.30 9.31
N MET A 73 6.16 6.05 9.30
CA MET A 73 5.19 6.77 8.47
C MET A 73 4.46 7.74 9.39
N ALA A 74 5.05 8.93 9.57
CA ALA A 74 4.39 10.05 10.22
C ALA A 74 3.93 11.04 9.14
N GLU A 75 2.96 11.89 9.47
CA GLU A 75 2.48 12.93 8.56
C GLU A 75 3.64 13.74 7.97
N GLU A 76 3.53 14.00 6.66
CA GLU A 76 4.52 14.73 5.88
C GLU A 76 4.63 16.17 6.40
N GLY A 77 5.68 16.44 7.19
CA GLY A 77 5.90 17.76 7.78
C GLY A 77 6.66 17.74 9.10
N SER A 78 6.72 16.60 9.78
CA SER A 78 7.58 16.42 10.96
C SER A 78 8.99 15.97 10.55
N PRO A 79 10.06 16.45 11.22
CA PRO A 79 11.46 16.14 10.87
C PRO A 79 11.81 14.65 10.93
N ASP A 80 10.95 13.85 11.55
CA ASP A 80 11.14 12.41 11.77
C ASP A 80 10.59 11.52 10.65
N ALA A 81 9.94 12.09 9.61
CA ALA A 81 9.25 11.35 8.55
C ALA A 81 10.14 10.38 7.71
N ASN A 82 11.45 10.37 7.94
CA ASN A 82 12.39 9.46 7.28
C ASN A 82 13.29 8.67 8.25
N ARG A 83 13.03 8.75 9.55
CA ARG A 83 13.84 8.04 10.54
C ARG A 83 13.61 6.54 10.43
N THR A 84 14.71 5.78 10.35
CA THR A 84 14.65 4.31 10.38
C THR A 84 15.02 3.80 11.75
N ILE A 85 14.19 2.94 12.32
CA ILE A 85 14.36 2.33 13.64
C ILE A 85 14.47 0.82 13.45
N VAL A 86 15.37 0.19 14.20
CA VAL A 86 15.49 -1.27 14.21
C VAL A 86 14.62 -1.86 15.32
N ARG A 87 13.75 -2.79 14.96
CA ARG A 87 12.82 -3.44 15.90
C ARG A 87 12.84 -4.94 15.79
N ASN A 88 12.53 -5.56 16.91
CA ASN A 88 12.30 -6.99 17.00
C ASN A 88 10.81 -7.23 16.79
N VAL A 89 10.48 -8.04 15.80
CA VAL A 89 9.11 -8.46 15.54
C VAL A 89 8.99 -9.94 15.89
N LYS A 90 7.86 -10.30 16.49
CA LYS A 90 7.51 -11.68 16.80
C LYS A 90 6.76 -12.29 15.62
N GLY A 91 7.25 -13.41 15.11
CA GLY A 91 6.58 -14.13 14.02
C GLY A 91 7.13 -13.87 12.62
N PRO A 92 6.45 -14.38 11.58
CA PRO A 92 6.84 -14.18 10.19
C PRO A 92 6.54 -12.74 9.77
N CYS A 93 7.50 -12.09 9.10
CA CYS A 93 7.40 -10.71 8.63
C CYS A 93 7.92 -10.66 7.20
N LYS A 94 7.40 -9.75 6.37
CA LYS A 94 7.87 -9.46 5.02
C LYS A 94 8.21 -7.99 4.84
N GLU A 95 8.99 -7.70 3.81
CA GLU A 95 9.25 -6.34 3.37
C GLU A 95 7.94 -5.71 2.88
N GLY A 96 7.67 -4.46 3.28
CA GLY A 96 6.42 -3.76 2.98
C GLY A 96 5.29 -3.97 4.01
N ASP A 97 5.45 -4.82 5.01
CA ASP A 97 4.45 -4.95 6.07
C ASP A 97 4.42 -3.69 6.96
N MET A 98 3.23 -3.33 7.46
CA MET A 98 3.01 -2.25 8.41
C MET A 98 3.10 -2.75 9.85
N LEU A 99 3.77 -1.97 10.71
CA LEU A 99 3.88 -2.22 12.13
C LEU A 99 3.40 -0.98 12.90
N SER A 100 2.57 -1.20 13.92
CA SER A 100 2.24 -0.18 14.92
C SER A 100 3.28 -0.20 16.03
N LEU A 101 3.99 0.91 16.21
CA LEU A 101 4.99 1.12 17.25
C LEU A 101 4.36 1.94 18.38
N MET A 102 4.23 1.35 19.56
CA MET A 102 3.75 2.06 20.76
C MET A 102 4.84 2.97 21.36
N GLU A 103 6.11 2.60 21.18
CA GLU A 103 7.26 3.40 21.58
C GLU A 103 8.12 3.59 20.33
N THR A 104 8.58 4.79 19.99
CA THR A 104 9.47 5.05 18.83
C THR A 104 10.94 5.20 19.24
N GLU A 105 11.22 5.57 20.49
CA GLU A 105 12.59 5.92 20.93
C GLU A 105 13.51 4.73 21.14
N ARG A 106 12.99 3.55 21.53
CA ARG A 106 13.82 2.38 21.81
C ARG A 106 14.31 1.72 20.51
N GLU A 107 15.58 1.35 20.44
CA GLU A 107 16.13 0.56 19.32
C GLU A 107 16.58 -0.82 19.79
N ALA A 108 16.33 -1.85 18.97
CA ALA A 108 16.81 -3.19 19.25
C ALA A 108 18.35 -3.23 19.14
N ARG A 109 19.01 -3.86 20.11
CA ARG A 109 20.47 -4.04 20.10
C ARG A 109 20.91 -4.79 18.85
N ARG A 110 22.04 -4.40 18.25
CA ARG A 110 22.65 -5.16 17.14
C ARG A 110 23.00 -6.57 17.62
N LEU A 111 22.78 -7.54 16.72
CA LEU A 111 23.24 -8.91 16.86
C LEU A 111 24.77 -8.93 17.08
N ARG A 112 25.20 -9.72 18.08
CA ARG A 112 26.60 -10.15 18.26
C ARG A 112 26.71 -11.61 17.85
#